data_AF-A0A7V9UMD0-F1
#
_entry.id   AF-A0A7V9UMD0-F1
#
_cell.length_a   1.000
_cell.length_b   1.000
_cell.length_c   1.000
_cell.angle_alpha   90.00
_cell.angle_beta   90.00
_cell.angle_gamma   90.00
#
_symmetry.space_group_name_H-M   'P 1'
#
loop_
_entity.id
_entity.type
_entity.pdbx_description
1 polymer ?
#
loop_
_entity_poly.entity_id
_entity_poly.type
_entity_poly.pdbx_seq_one_letter_code
_entity_poly.pdbx_strand_id
1 'polypeptide(L)'
;NGFTIPFFYYDQFIKENKLEEAIFEMMNDQRFVHDPAYRRERLTMMRERIQKGKLNDKLRAEVLRRIATGFAGKGMFVRSTSNSEDLPNFSGAGLYDTVPNVKGDEQLVEAIKTVWSSLWKFEAYEARERANVDHSKIFMAVLIQEAINSESSGVMITTDPYDRDNRGSIYISAKRGLGIKVVEGKKIAEQILYRTRGNSVQVLTRSGEDSLLTFDEKGGVREIPITGERAVLTDEVIRRLVRAADQIKRTFRSRDQDIEWAYMKGQIYIIQSRPYISGS
;
A
#
# COMPACT_ATOMS: atom_id res chain seq x y z
N ASN A 1 -6.26 -5.82 12.78
CA ASN A 1 -5.73 -5.10 13.96
C ASN A 1 -4.34 -4.55 13.66
N GLY A 2 -3.96 -3.44 14.29
CA GLY A 2 -2.66 -2.80 14.07
C GLY A 2 -2.49 -1.54 14.92
N PHE A 3 -1.36 -0.86 14.75
CA PHE A 3 -1.09 0.44 15.34
C PHE A 3 -0.20 1.26 14.41
N THR A 4 -0.18 2.58 14.59
CA THR A 4 0.58 3.50 13.75
C THR A 4 1.75 4.09 14.53
N ILE A 5 2.90 4.23 13.87
CA ILE A 5 4.01 5.09 14.29
C ILE A 5 3.73 6.48 13.69
N PRO A 6 3.43 7.51 14.51
CA PRO A 6 3.10 8.85 14.03
C PRO A 6 4.26 9.56 13.31
N PHE A 7 3.92 10.59 12.53
CA PHE A 7 4.86 11.47 11.80
C PHE A 7 5.99 12.03 12.67
N PHE A 8 5.70 12.31 13.94
CA PHE A 8 6.68 12.79 14.92
C PHE A 8 7.96 11.94 14.94
N TYR A 9 7.83 10.62 14.87
CA TYR A 9 9.00 9.73 14.95
C TYR A 9 9.82 9.68 13.67
N TYR A 10 9.21 9.95 12.52
CA TYR A 10 9.96 10.15 11.28
C TYR A 10 10.80 11.43 11.38
N ASP A 11 10.19 12.55 11.76
CA ASP A 11 10.88 13.82 11.95
C ASP A 11 12.03 13.70 12.98
N GLN A 12 11.75 13.07 14.12
CA GLN A 12 12.77 12.77 15.13
C GLN A 12 13.91 11.90 14.57
N PHE A 13 13.60 10.87 13.78
CA PHE A 13 14.61 10.02 13.16
C PHE A 13 15.53 10.81 12.21
N ILE A 14 14.95 11.68 11.37
CA ILE A 14 15.70 12.54 10.44
C ILE A 14 16.66 13.45 11.22
N LYS A 15 16.21 14.05 12.31
CA LYS A 15 17.00 14.91 13.21
C LYS A 15 18.12 14.15 13.92
N GLU A 16 17.79 13.07 14.61
CA GLU A 16 18.76 12.28 15.40
C GLU A 16 19.86 11.66 14.53
N ASN A 17 19.56 11.34 13.27
CA ASN A 17 20.52 10.81 12.31
C ASN A 17 21.21 11.90 11.46
N LYS A 18 21.01 13.19 11.78
CA LYS A 18 21.61 14.35 11.09
C LYS A 18 21.37 14.30 9.58
N LEU A 19 20.15 13.96 9.18
CA LEU A 19 19.75 13.87 7.78
C LEU A 19 19.15 15.18 7.25
N GLU A 20 18.75 16.11 8.13
CA GLU A 20 18.20 17.42 7.74
C GLU A 20 19.16 18.22 6.85
N GLU A 21 20.42 18.34 7.28
CA GLU A 21 21.46 19.07 6.52
C GLU A 21 21.68 18.44 5.15
N ALA A 22 21.73 17.11 5.09
CA ALA A 22 21.91 16.38 3.84
C ALA A 22 20.73 16.54 2.88
N ILE A 23 19.50 16.58 3.41
CA ILE A 23 18.30 16.87 2.64
C ILE A 23 18.38 18.31 2.13
N PHE A 24 18.69 19.27 3.00
CA PHE A 24 18.80 20.67 2.64
C PHE A 24 19.84 20.91 1.54
N GLU A 25 21.06 20.37 1.67
CA GLU A 25 22.10 20.48 0.65
C GLU A 25 21.66 19.87 -0.68
N MET A 26 21.06 18.66 -0.63
CA MET A 26 20.57 17.99 -1.83
C MET A 26 19.50 18.81 -2.56
N MET A 27 18.55 19.40 -1.83
CA MET A 27 17.47 20.20 -2.41
C MET A 27 17.94 21.56 -2.96
N ASN A 28 19.05 22.10 -2.47
CA ASN A 28 19.62 23.37 -2.96
C ASN A 28 20.67 23.20 -4.06
N ASP A 29 21.06 21.97 -4.38
CA ASP A 29 21.98 21.67 -5.46
C ASP A 29 21.32 21.85 -6.83
N GLN A 30 21.79 22.83 -7.61
CA GLN A 30 21.27 23.10 -8.96
C GLN A 30 21.38 21.91 -9.90
N ARG A 31 22.41 21.07 -9.74
CA ARG A 31 22.53 19.86 -10.54
C ARG A 31 21.43 18.87 -10.19
N PHE A 32 21.12 18.71 -8.90
CA PHE A 32 20.00 17.87 -8.47
C PHE A 32 18.66 18.34 -9.03
N VAL A 33 18.45 19.65 -9.12
CA VAL A 33 17.22 20.26 -9.66
C VAL A 33 17.08 20.05 -11.18
N HIS A 34 18.18 20.04 -11.94
CA HIS A 34 18.10 20.04 -13.42
C HIS A 34 18.53 18.73 -14.10
N ASP A 35 19.25 17.84 -13.41
CA ASP A 35 19.77 16.58 -13.96
C ASP A 35 19.06 15.37 -13.31
N PRO A 36 18.11 14.72 -14.02
CA PRO A 36 17.37 13.56 -13.50
C PRO A 36 18.25 12.33 -13.18
N ALA A 37 19.36 12.15 -13.91
CA ALA A 37 20.27 11.03 -13.65
C ALA A 37 21.01 11.24 -12.34
N TYR A 38 21.57 12.44 -12.15
CA TYR A 38 22.20 12.83 -10.89
C TYR A 38 21.20 12.81 -9.72
N ARG A 39 19.99 13.32 -9.93
CA ARG A 39 18.91 13.25 -8.92
C ARG A 39 18.63 11.82 -8.46
N ARG A 40 18.50 10.88 -9.40
CA ARG A 40 18.27 9.46 -9.08
C ARG A 40 19.38 8.90 -8.20
N GLU A 41 20.63 9.23 -8.51
CA GLU A 41 21.80 8.83 -7.71
C GLU A 41 21.73 9.41 -6.28
N ARG A 42 21.52 10.72 -6.16
CA ARG A 42 21.40 11.41 -4.86
C ARG A 42 20.27 10.87 -3.99
N LEU A 43 19.10 10.63 -4.59
CA LEU A 43 17.96 10.02 -3.91
C LEU A 43 18.26 8.59 -3.46
N THR A 44 18.99 7.82 -4.26
CA THR A 44 19.44 6.47 -3.86
C THR A 44 20.35 6.53 -2.65
N MET A 45 21.33 7.43 -2.64
CA MET A 45 22.20 7.64 -1.48
C MET A 45 21.44 8.11 -0.24
N MET A 46 20.44 9.00 -0.39
CA MET A 46 19.59 9.44 0.72
C MET A 46 18.84 8.25 1.34
N ARG A 47 18.29 7.36 0.50
CA ARG A 47 17.62 6.14 0.97
C ARG A 47 18.56 5.22 1.74
N GLU A 48 19.78 5.03 1.25
CA GLU A 48 20.79 4.23 1.96
C GLU A 48 21.16 4.83 3.31
N ARG A 49 21.27 6.17 3.40
CA ARG A 49 21.50 6.86 4.68
C ARG A 49 20.36 6.64 5.67
N ILE A 50 19.10 6.70 5.20
CA ILE A 50 17.93 6.40 6.04
C ILE A 50 17.95 4.93 6.48
N GLN A 51 18.28 3.99 5.59
CA GLN A 51 18.38 2.58 5.96
C GLN A 51 19.49 2.30 6.97
N LYS A 52 20.63 3.00 6.89
CA LYS A 52 21.74 2.88 7.86
C LYS A 52 21.48 3.63 9.19
N GLY A 53 20.50 4.54 9.22
CA GLY A 53 20.20 5.32 10.42
C GLY A 53 19.73 4.45 11.59
N LYS A 54 20.07 4.89 12.80
CA LYS A 54 19.68 4.23 14.04
C LYS A 54 18.27 4.68 14.44
N LEU A 55 17.39 3.72 14.69
CA LEU A 55 16.09 3.98 15.29
C LEU A 55 16.26 4.33 16.77
N ASN A 56 15.54 5.35 17.25
CA ASN A 56 15.57 5.73 18.66
C ASN A 56 15.27 4.53 19.58
N ASP A 57 16.09 4.31 20.61
CA ASP A 57 16.01 3.11 21.45
C ASP A 57 14.67 3.02 22.21
N LYS A 58 14.08 4.15 22.60
CA LYS A 58 12.76 4.18 23.26
C LYS A 58 11.64 3.81 22.29
N LEU A 59 11.70 4.33 21.06
CA LEU A 59 10.74 3.97 20.01
C LEU A 59 10.85 2.49 19.67
N ARG A 60 12.08 1.98 19.47
CA ARG A 60 12.32 0.56 19.20
C ARG A 60 11.70 -0.30 20.29
N ALA A 61 12.00 -0.02 21.57
CA ALA A 61 11.46 -0.78 22.69
C ALA A 61 9.92 -0.76 22.72
N GLU A 62 9.29 0.39 22.50
CA GLU A 62 7.83 0.51 22.52
C GLU A 62 7.15 -0.25 21.36
N VAL A 63 7.71 -0.16 20.15
CA VAL A 63 7.20 -0.89 18.99
C VAL A 63 7.30 -2.40 19.22
N LEU A 64 8.47 -2.89 19.65
CA LEU A 64 8.68 -4.31 19.91
C LEU A 64 7.77 -4.83 21.04
N ARG A 65 7.60 -4.05 22.11
CA ARG A 65 6.69 -4.38 23.20
C ARG A 65 5.26 -4.55 22.70
N ARG A 66 4.75 -3.63 21.87
CA ARG A 66 3.39 -3.73 21.31
C ARG A 66 3.20 -4.98 20.46
N ILE A 67 4.21 -5.33 19.67
CA ILE A 67 4.20 -6.55 18.85
C ILE A 67 4.19 -7.78 19.72
N ALA A 68 5.07 -7.86 20.71
CA ALA A 68 5.14 -8.99 21.64
C ALA A 68 3.84 -9.19 22.41
N THR A 69 3.17 -8.12 22.84
CA THR A 69 1.94 -8.23 23.64
C THR A 69 0.67 -8.44 22.81
N GLY A 70 0.59 -7.87 21.60
CA GLY A 70 -0.64 -7.86 20.80
C GLY A 70 -0.63 -8.75 19.57
N PHE A 71 0.56 -9.15 19.10
CA PHE A 71 0.76 -9.79 17.80
C PHE A 71 1.83 -10.91 17.86
N ALA A 72 2.03 -11.52 19.03
CA ALA A 72 3.01 -12.59 19.22
C ALA A 72 2.87 -13.70 18.16
N GLY A 73 3.98 -14.04 17.51
CA GLY A 73 4.05 -15.10 16.49
C GLY A 73 3.39 -14.76 15.15
N LYS A 74 2.79 -13.57 14.99
CA LYS A 74 2.16 -13.14 13.74
C LYS A 74 3.16 -12.40 12.85
N GLY A 75 3.00 -12.55 11.54
CA GLY A 75 3.67 -11.67 10.58
C GLY A 75 2.98 -10.31 10.51
N MET A 76 3.73 -9.26 10.19
CA MET A 76 3.21 -7.89 10.15
C MET A 76 3.36 -7.26 8.75
N PHE A 77 2.34 -6.54 8.31
CA PHE A 77 2.45 -5.57 7.22
C PHE A 77 2.94 -4.24 7.79
N VAL A 78 4.00 -3.70 7.21
CA VAL A 78 4.53 -2.37 7.53
C VAL A 78 4.26 -1.47 6.34
N ARG A 79 3.24 -0.61 6.47
CA ARG A 79 2.68 0.18 5.37
C ARG A 79 3.01 1.65 5.53
N SER A 80 3.29 2.29 4.41
CA SER A 80 3.41 3.74 4.29
C SER A 80 2.07 4.43 4.54
N THR A 81 2.14 5.60 5.16
CA THR A 81 1.08 6.60 5.16
C THR A 81 1.72 7.98 5.29
N SER A 82 1.85 8.68 4.17
CA SER A 82 2.37 10.04 4.09
C SER A 82 1.28 11.07 4.34
N ASN A 83 1.63 12.21 4.96
CA ASN A 83 0.72 13.36 5.06
C ASN A 83 0.41 14.00 3.70
N SER A 84 1.13 13.63 2.64
CA SER A 84 0.90 14.11 1.28
C SER A 84 0.03 13.18 0.44
N GLU A 85 -0.23 11.94 0.85
CA GLU A 85 -0.76 10.86 -0.01
C GLU A 85 -2.12 11.15 -0.65
N ASP A 86 -2.95 11.96 0.00
CA ASP A 86 -4.33 12.26 -0.42
C ASP A 86 -4.58 13.77 -0.56
N LEU A 87 -3.56 14.53 -0.98
CA LEU A 87 -3.74 15.96 -1.28
C LEU A 87 -4.65 16.13 -2.51
N PRO A 88 -5.45 17.22 -2.60
CA PRO A 88 -6.43 17.42 -3.68
C PRO A 88 -5.91 17.30 -5.12
N ASN A 89 -4.59 17.41 -5.35
CA ASN A 89 -3.94 17.30 -6.66
C ASN A 89 -2.77 16.29 -6.69
N PHE A 90 -2.66 15.42 -5.68
CA PHE A 90 -1.62 14.40 -5.62
C PHE A 90 -2.15 13.14 -4.95
N SER A 91 -2.05 12.01 -5.67
CA SER A 91 -2.33 10.68 -5.14
C SER A 91 -1.02 9.93 -5.01
N GLY A 92 -0.65 9.56 -3.77
CA GLY A 92 0.53 8.76 -3.49
C GLY A 92 0.36 7.27 -3.75
N ALA A 93 -0.76 6.85 -4.33
CA ALA A 93 -1.11 5.45 -4.54
C ALA A 93 -0.01 4.70 -5.32
N GLY A 94 0.56 3.67 -4.68
CA GLY A 94 1.61 2.84 -5.27
C GLY A 94 2.98 3.51 -5.41
N LEU A 95 3.18 4.73 -4.88
CA LEU A 95 4.47 5.42 -4.91
C LEU A 95 5.40 4.98 -3.77
N TYR A 96 4.83 4.66 -2.61
CA TYR A 96 5.57 4.33 -1.39
C TYR A 96 5.64 2.83 -1.13
N ASP A 97 6.60 2.41 -0.32
CA ASP A 97 6.82 0.98 -0.07
C ASP A 97 5.88 0.46 1.00
N THR A 98 5.53 -0.82 0.87
CA THR A 98 4.92 -1.64 1.92
C THR A 98 5.76 -2.90 2.06
N VAL A 99 6.11 -3.26 3.30
CA VAL A 99 6.89 -4.47 3.57
C VAL A 99 5.95 -5.56 4.13
N PRO A 100 5.77 -6.68 3.42
CA PRO A 100 4.87 -7.76 3.84
C PRO A 100 5.50 -8.73 4.83
N ASN A 101 4.63 -9.33 5.65
CA ASN A 101 4.94 -10.51 6.48
C ASN A 101 6.27 -10.38 7.21
N VAL A 102 6.49 -9.24 7.85
CA VAL A 102 7.68 -8.97 8.63
C VAL A 102 7.64 -9.82 9.90
N LYS A 103 8.71 -10.57 10.14
CA LYS A 103 8.83 -11.46 11.30
C LYS A 103 10.12 -11.19 12.05
N GLY A 104 10.00 -10.95 13.35
CA GLY A 104 11.13 -10.70 14.22
C GLY A 104 11.54 -9.22 14.29
N ASP A 105 12.28 -8.93 15.36
CA ASP A 105 12.48 -7.57 15.84
C ASP A 105 13.33 -6.73 14.90
N GLU A 106 14.45 -7.28 14.41
CA GLU A 106 15.34 -6.55 13.49
C GLU A 106 14.69 -6.33 12.13
N GLN A 107 13.98 -7.33 11.60
CA GLN A 107 13.25 -7.17 10.34
C GLN A 107 12.19 -6.06 10.46
N LEU A 108 11.56 -5.91 11.63
CA LEU A 108 10.59 -4.85 11.87
C LEU A 108 11.22 -3.47 11.86
N VAL A 109 12.38 -3.31 12.51
CA VAL A 109 13.12 -2.05 12.49
C VAL A 109 13.57 -1.70 11.06
N GLU A 110 14.09 -2.67 10.31
CA GLU A 110 14.47 -2.47 8.91
C GLU A 110 13.27 -2.15 8.02
N ALA A 111 12.13 -2.79 8.25
CA ALA A 111 10.90 -2.51 7.51
C ALA A 111 10.40 -1.08 7.73
N ILE A 112 10.45 -0.57 8.97
CA ILE A 112 10.11 0.82 9.30
C ILE A 112 11.02 1.78 8.52
N LYS A 113 12.34 1.55 8.54
CA LYS A 113 13.30 2.37 7.78
C LYS A 113 13.11 2.26 6.28
N THR A 114 12.75 1.07 5.78
CA THR A 114 12.41 0.86 4.36
C THR A 114 11.24 1.74 3.96
N VAL A 115 10.14 1.72 4.72
CA VAL A 115 8.96 2.57 4.49
C VAL A 115 9.31 4.05 4.58
N TRP A 116 10.08 4.48 5.57
CA TRP A 116 10.54 5.87 5.66
C TRP A 116 11.43 6.30 4.51
N SER A 117 12.36 5.43 4.07
CA SER A 117 13.22 5.70 2.92
C SER A 117 12.40 5.79 1.62
N SER A 118 11.25 5.12 1.56
CA SER A 118 10.39 5.10 0.38
C SER A 118 9.87 6.48 -0.01
N LEU A 119 9.82 7.44 0.94
CA LEU A 119 9.58 8.85 0.63
C LEU A 119 10.54 9.37 -0.42
N TRP A 120 11.80 8.94 -0.40
CA TRP A 120 12.87 9.42 -1.26
C TRP A 120 13.11 8.52 -2.47
N LYS A 121 12.16 7.64 -2.83
CA LYS A 121 12.21 6.98 -4.15
C LYS A 121 12.15 8.02 -5.26
N PHE A 122 12.85 7.75 -6.36
CA PHE A 122 12.89 8.66 -7.51
C PHE A 122 11.47 8.96 -8.02
N GLU A 123 10.66 7.93 -8.22
CA GLU A 123 9.31 8.07 -8.74
C GLU A 123 8.39 8.82 -7.77
N ALA A 124 8.56 8.60 -6.47
CA ALA A 124 7.81 9.30 -5.42
C ALA A 124 8.21 10.78 -5.32
N TYR A 125 9.51 11.07 -5.41
CA TYR A 125 10.04 12.42 -5.44
C TYR A 125 9.54 13.17 -6.68
N GLU A 126 9.70 12.60 -7.88
CA GLU A 126 9.27 13.21 -9.14
C GLU A 126 7.76 13.49 -9.18
N ALA A 127 6.94 12.58 -8.64
CA ALA A 127 5.51 12.78 -8.58
C ALA A 127 5.15 13.97 -7.67
N ARG A 128 5.85 14.15 -6.55
CA ARG A 128 5.66 15.27 -5.63
C ARG A 128 6.14 16.60 -6.22
N GLU A 129 7.28 16.60 -6.89
CA GLU A 129 7.80 17.77 -7.63
C GLU A 129 6.77 18.24 -8.67
N ARG A 130 6.25 17.33 -9.51
CA ARG A 130 5.23 17.67 -10.52
C ARG A 130 3.94 18.21 -9.91
N ALA A 131 3.62 17.80 -8.70
CA ALA A 131 2.46 18.29 -7.96
C ALA A 131 2.76 19.54 -7.11
N ASN A 132 3.95 20.11 -7.20
CA ASN A 132 4.42 21.25 -6.41
C ASN A 132 4.27 21.02 -4.89
N VAL A 133 4.52 19.80 -4.43
CA VAL A 133 4.51 19.46 -3.00
C VAL A 133 5.82 19.91 -2.36
N ASP A 134 5.74 20.65 -1.26
CA ASP A 134 6.92 21.10 -0.51
C ASP A 134 7.62 19.90 0.17
N HIS A 135 8.79 19.50 -0.36
CA HIS A 135 9.58 18.37 0.10
C HIS A 135 10.15 18.55 1.52
N SER A 136 10.11 19.75 2.09
CA SER A 136 10.49 19.98 3.50
C SER A 136 9.35 19.71 4.49
N LYS A 137 8.12 19.56 4.00
CA LYS A 137 6.90 19.39 4.81
C LYS A 137 6.23 18.03 4.63
N ILE A 138 6.97 17.07 4.08
CA ILE A 138 6.50 15.69 3.92
C ILE A 138 6.98 14.83 5.08
N PHE A 139 6.07 14.04 5.62
CA PHE A 139 6.35 13.15 6.74
C PHE A 139 5.69 11.80 6.45
N MET A 140 6.36 10.72 6.86
CA MET A 140 5.86 9.36 6.70
C MET A 140 5.55 8.75 8.06
N ALA A 141 4.27 8.52 8.32
CA ALA A 141 3.84 7.64 9.39
C ALA A 141 3.89 6.19 8.87
N VAL A 142 3.88 5.24 9.80
CA VAL A 142 3.98 3.81 9.46
C VAL A 142 2.86 3.06 10.13
N LEU A 143 1.97 2.46 9.34
CA LEU A 143 0.94 1.57 9.85
C LEU A 143 1.51 0.15 9.96
N ILE A 144 1.59 -0.38 11.17
CA ILE A 144 1.98 -1.75 11.45
C ILE A 144 0.70 -2.55 11.72
N GLN A 145 0.36 -3.44 10.80
CA GLN A 145 -0.90 -4.19 10.79
C GLN A 145 -0.63 -5.69 10.76
N GLU A 146 -1.47 -6.47 11.42
CA GLU A 146 -1.43 -7.93 11.30
C GLU A 146 -1.50 -8.35 9.82
N ALA A 147 -0.54 -9.17 9.41
CA ALA A 147 -0.45 -9.63 8.03
C ALA A 147 -1.43 -10.78 7.77
N ILE A 148 -2.16 -10.68 6.67
CA ILE A 148 -3.14 -11.69 6.24
C ILE A 148 -2.55 -12.41 5.03
N ASN A 149 -2.31 -13.72 5.16
CA ASN A 149 -1.88 -14.55 4.04
C ASN A 149 -3.08 -14.91 3.17
N SER A 150 -3.53 -13.96 2.35
CA SER A 150 -4.80 -14.08 1.62
C SER A 150 -4.77 -15.15 0.52
N GLU A 151 -5.89 -15.84 0.34
CA GLU A 151 -6.15 -16.74 -0.79
C GLU A 151 -6.42 -15.94 -2.07
N SER A 152 -7.11 -14.82 -1.91
CA SER A 152 -7.34 -13.82 -2.95
C SER A 152 -7.43 -12.44 -2.34
N SER A 153 -7.11 -11.43 -3.13
CA SER A 153 -7.13 -10.03 -2.71
C SER A 153 -7.33 -9.14 -3.91
N GLY A 154 -7.62 -7.87 -3.65
CA GLY A 154 -7.83 -6.95 -4.74
C GLY A 154 -8.39 -5.61 -4.31
N VAL A 155 -8.99 -4.94 -5.28
CA VAL A 155 -9.58 -3.62 -5.15
C VAL A 155 -11.04 -3.66 -5.59
N MET A 156 -11.90 -2.93 -4.90
CA MET A 156 -13.25 -2.63 -5.33
C MET A 156 -13.45 -1.14 -5.45
N ILE A 157 -14.10 -0.72 -6.53
CA ILE A 157 -14.56 0.65 -6.70
C ILE A 157 -16.09 0.60 -6.65
N THR A 158 -16.70 1.42 -5.80
CA THR A 158 -18.17 1.39 -5.56
C THR A 158 -19.00 2.06 -6.65
N THR A 159 -18.39 2.24 -7.83
CA THR A 159 -18.96 2.72 -9.08
C THR A 159 -18.26 1.98 -10.23
N ASP A 160 -18.80 2.09 -11.43
CA ASP A 160 -18.07 1.75 -12.65
C ASP A 160 -17.03 2.84 -12.95
N PRO A 161 -15.72 2.53 -12.97
CA PRO A 161 -14.68 3.52 -13.24
C PRO A 161 -14.52 3.83 -14.73
N TYR A 162 -15.16 3.07 -15.62
CA TYR A 162 -15.06 3.22 -17.07
C TYR A 162 -16.29 3.88 -17.70
N ASP A 163 -17.45 3.78 -17.05
CA ASP A 163 -18.71 4.37 -17.51
C ASP A 163 -19.45 5.06 -16.35
N ARG A 164 -19.45 6.39 -16.35
CA ARG A 164 -20.10 7.21 -15.30
C ARG A 164 -21.64 7.14 -15.35
N ASP A 165 -22.21 6.76 -16.49
CA ASP A 165 -23.67 6.64 -16.66
C ASP A 165 -24.18 5.27 -16.18
N ASN A 166 -23.28 4.30 -16.01
CA ASN A 166 -23.57 2.97 -15.46
C ASN A 166 -23.75 3.01 -13.93
N ARG A 167 -24.79 3.71 -13.49
CA ARG A 167 -25.14 3.87 -12.08
C ARG A 167 -25.54 2.53 -11.46
N GLY A 168 -25.15 2.35 -10.20
CA GLY A 168 -25.48 1.14 -9.44
C GLY A 168 -24.62 -0.06 -9.81
N SER A 169 -23.42 0.17 -10.31
CA SER A 169 -22.43 -0.86 -10.59
C SER A 169 -21.25 -0.77 -9.62
N ILE A 170 -20.64 -1.91 -9.33
CA ILE A 170 -19.42 -2.01 -8.52
C ILE A 170 -18.39 -2.75 -9.34
N TYR A 171 -17.25 -2.13 -9.54
CA TYR A 171 -16.10 -2.75 -10.20
C TYR A 171 -15.24 -3.48 -9.18
N ILE A 172 -14.81 -4.69 -9.51
CA ILE A 172 -13.92 -5.51 -8.69
C ILE A 172 -12.75 -5.97 -9.56
N SER A 173 -11.53 -5.71 -9.08
CA SER A 173 -10.30 -6.29 -9.61
C SER A 173 -9.74 -7.25 -8.57
N ALA A 174 -9.51 -8.50 -8.96
CA ALA A 174 -9.14 -9.59 -8.06
C ALA A 174 -7.92 -10.35 -8.57
N LYS A 175 -7.06 -10.74 -7.65
CA LYS A 175 -5.87 -11.57 -7.87
C LYS A 175 -5.83 -12.72 -6.86
N ARG A 176 -5.14 -13.79 -7.21
CA ARG A 176 -4.85 -14.87 -6.26
C ARG A 176 -3.69 -14.46 -5.35
N GLY A 177 -3.71 -14.91 -4.10
CA GLY A 177 -2.69 -14.58 -3.13
C GLY A 177 -2.78 -13.15 -2.60
N LEU A 178 -1.61 -12.57 -2.33
CA LEU A 178 -1.44 -11.25 -1.72
C LEU A 178 -1.61 -10.09 -2.72
N GLY A 179 -2.21 -8.99 -2.26
CA GLY A 179 -2.53 -7.81 -3.08
C GLY A 179 -1.36 -6.86 -3.30
N ILE A 180 -0.14 -7.39 -3.25
CA ILE A 180 1.09 -6.60 -3.35
C ILE A 180 1.53 -6.60 -4.80
N LYS A 181 1.98 -5.44 -5.29
CA LYS A 181 2.43 -5.29 -6.67
C LYS A 181 3.72 -6.11 -6.90
N VAL A 182 3.64 -7.15 -7.73
CA VAL A 182 4.82 -7.78 -8.35
C VAL A 182 5.32 -6.82 -9.44
N VAL A 183 6.60 -6.48 -9.40
CA VAL A 183 7.20 -5.48 -10.33
C VAL A 183 7.46 -6.07 -11.72
N GLU A 184 7.29 -7.37 -11.92
CA GLU A 184 7.59 -8.04 -13.19
C GLU A 184 6.33 -8.55 -13.91
N GLY A 185 6.10 -8.01 -15.11
CA GLY A 185 5.05 -8.45 -16.02
C GLY A 185 3.65 -7.94 -15.65
N LYS A 186 3.06 -7.09 -16.50
CA LYS A 186 1.65 -6.70 -16.39
C LYS A 186 0.74 -7.89 -16.74
N LYS A 187 0.65 -8.90 -15.86
CA LYS A 187 -0.38 -9.94 -15.97
C LYS A 187 -1.71 -9.38 -15.48
N ILE A 188 -2.76 -9.66 -16.25
CA ILE A 188 -4.07 -9.04 -16.09
C ILE A 188 -4.81 -9.70 -14.91
N ALA A 189 -5.30 -8.88 -13.98
CA ALA A 189 -6.15 -9.33 -12.87
C ALA A 189 -7.53 -9.78 -13.39
N GLU A 190 -8.24 -10.60 -12.61
CA GLU A 190 -9.66 -10.85 -12.89
C GLU A 190 -10.45 -9.56 -12.67
N GLN A 191 -11.24 -9.17 -13.66
CA GLN A 191 -12.05 -7.96 -13.64
C GLN A 191 -13.52 -8.31 -13.75
N ILE A 192 -14.30 -7.81 -12.80
CA ILE A 192 -15.72 -8.09 -12.65
C ILE A 192 -16.46 -6.77 -12.51
N LEU A 193 -17.61 -6.68 -13.17
CA LEU A 193 -18.59 -5.63 -12.97
C LEU A 193 -19.85 -6.27 -12.35
N TYR A 194 -20.21 -5.82 -11.15
CA TYR A 194 -21.43 -6.26 -10.49
C TYR A 194 -22.52 -5.21 -10.62
N ARG A 195 -23.68 -5.57 -11.18
CA ARG A 195 -24.83 -4.66 -11.29
C ARG A 195 -25.81 -4.89 -10.14
N THR A 196 -25.96 -3.89 -9.29
CA THR A 196 -26.77 -4.00 -8.06
C THR A 196 -28.25 -4.22 -8.31
N ARG A 197 -28.85 -3.52 -9.29
CA ARG A 197 -30.29 -3.65 -9.62
C ARG A 197 -30.69 -5.06 -10.07
N GLY A 198 -29.79 -5.75 -10.77
CA GLY A 198 -30.05 -7.08 -11.32
C GLY A 198 -29.44 -8.23 -10.51
N ASN A 199 -28.69 -7.93 -9.44
CA ASN A 199 -27.88 -8.92 -8.71
C ASN A 199 -27.04 -9.80 -9.65
N SER A 200 -26.46 -9.18 -10.68
CA SER A 200 -25.79 -9.88 -11.77
C SER A 200 -24.28 -9.63 -11.75
N VAL A 201 -23.54 -10.71 -11.96
CA VAL A 201 -22.09 -10.72 -12.08
C VAL A 201 -21.75 -10.74 -13.57
N GLN A 202 -21.05 -9.72 -14.04
CA GLN A 202 -20.46 -9.71 -15.38
C GLN A 202 -18.95 -9.81 -15.26
N VAL A 203 -18.38 -10.87 -15.82
CA VAL A 203 -16.93 -11.03 -15.89
C VAL A 203 -16.44 -10.29 -17.13
N LEU A 204 -15.62 -9.28 -16.93
CA LEU A 204 -15.01 -8.50 -18.01
C LEU A 204 -13.74 -9.18 -18.51
N THR A 205 -12.94 -9.74 -17.60
CA THR A 205 -11.69 -10.44 -17.93
C THR A 205 -11.36 -11.46 -16.84
N ARG A 206 -10.87 -12.64 -17.23
CA ARG A 206 -10.34 -13.65 -16.31
C ARG A 206 -8.87 -13.40 -16.00
N SER A 207 -8.39 -13.84 -14.84
CA SER A 207 -6.99 -13.67 -14.48
C SER A 207 -6.06 -14.37 -15.49
N GLY A 208 -5.02 -13.66 -15.89
CA GLY A 208 -3.92 -14.17 -16.70
C GLY A 208 -2.67 -14.46 -15.88
N GLU A 209 -2.79 -14.59 -14.56
CA GLU A 209 -1.67 -14.88 -13.65
C GLU A 209 -1.37 -16.38 -13.64
N ASP A 210 -0.08 -16.72 -13.79
CA ASP A 210 0.40 -18.12 -13.71
C ASP A 210 1.01 -18.44 -12.34
N SER A 211 1.08 -17.44 -11.46
CA SER A 211 1.70 -17.49 -10.15
C SER A 211 1.04 -16.51 -9.18
N LEU A 212 1.19 -16.77 -7.88
CA LEU A 212 0.71 -15.92 -6.80
C LEU A 212 1.78 -15.70 -5.75
N LEU A 213 1.70 -14.58 -5.04
CA LEU A 213 2.49 -14.33 -3.83
C LEU A 213 1.79 -14.88 -2.60
N THR A 214 2.56 -15.57 -1.74
CA THR A 214 2.13 -16.03 -0.40
C THR A 214 3.23 -15.75 0.62
N PHE A 215 2.90 -15.85 1.91
CA PHE A 215 3.90 -15.68 2.97
C PHE A 215 5.00 -16.73 2.91
N ASP A 216 6.22 -16.26 3.15
CA ASP A 216 7.34 -17.12 3.49
C ASP A 216 7.35 -17.42 5.01
N GLU A 217 7.86 -18.59 5.39
CA GLU A 217 7.94 -19.00 6.79
C GLU A 217 8.84 -18.08 7.61
N LYS A 218 9.96 -17.62 7.04
CA LYS A 218 10.97 -16.78 7.73
C LYS A 218 10.69 -15.28 7.65
N GLY A 219 9.60 -14.89 7.00
CA GLY A 219 9.22 -13.50 6.76
C GLY A 219 9.38 -13.10 5.29
N GLY A 220 8.67 -12.06 4.87
CA GLY A 220 8.56 -11.69 3.46
C GLY A 220 7.60 -12.60 2.68
N VAL A 221 7.76 -12.63 1.36
CA VAL A 221 6.85 -13.34 0.46
C VAL A 221 7.62 -14.23 -0.50
N ARG A 222 6.96 -15.30 -0.94
CA ARG A 222 7.44 -16.19 -2.00
C ARG A 222 6.39 -16.32 -3.09
N GLU A 223 6.86 -16.54 -4.30
CA GLU A 223 6.02 -16.79 -5.46
C GLU A 223 5.83 -18.30 -5.64
N ILE A 224 4.58 -18.72 -5.89
CA ILE A 224 4.25 -20.10 -6.18
C ILE A 224 3.36 -20.17 -7.43
N PRO A 225 3.46 -21.25 -8.25
CA PRO A 225 2.62 -21.39 -9.43
C PRO A 225 1.14 -21.54 -9.05
N ILE A 226 0.27 -20.96 -9.88
CA ILE A 226 -1.18 -21.18 -9.80
C ILE A 226 -1.51 -22.49 -10.51
N THR A 227 -2.21 -23.37 -9.81
CA THR A 227 -2.79 -24.59 -10.39
C THR A 227 -4.31 -24.50 -10.44
N GLY A 228 -4.93 -25.01 -11.50
CA GLY A 228 -6.38 -25.13 -11.63
C GLY A 228 -7.03 -24.02 -12.45
N GLU A 229 -8.28 -23.69 -12.10
CA GLU A 229 -9.10 -22.73 -12.85
C GLU A 229 -8.57 -21.29 -12.80
N ARG A 230 -8.85 -20.51 -13.84
CA ARG A 230 -8.47 -19.09 -13.91
C ARG A 230 -9.39 -18.14 -13.17
N ALA A 231 -10.57 -18.61 -12.75
CA ALA A 231 -11.46 -17.81 -11.91
C ALA A 231 -10.79 -17.55 -10.55
N VAL A 232 -10.82 -16.30 -10.09
CA VAL A 232 -10.25 -15.92 -8.79
C VAL A 232 -11.35 -15.91 -7.73
N LEU A 233 -12.53 -15.39 -8.08
CA LEU A 233 -13.65 -15.26 -7.17
C LEU A 233 -14.84 -16.10 -7.59
N THR A 234 -15.52 -16.64 -6.58
CA THR A 234 -16.85 -17.21 -6.76
C THR A 234 -17.91 -16.12 -6.67
N ASP A 235 -19.05 -16.39 -7.30
CA ASP A 235 -20.27 -15.61 -7.23
C ASP A 235 -20.71 -15.27 -5.79
N GLU A 236 -20.50 -16.20 -4.85
CA GLU A 236 -20.81 -15.99 -3.43
C GLU A 236 -19.89 -14.95 -2.80
N VAL A 237 -18.58 -15.06 -3.04
CA VAL A 237 -17.58 -14.12 -2.52
C VAL A 237 -17.81 -12.73 -3.10
N ILE A 238 -18.13 -12.61 -4.40
CA ILE A 238 -18.47 -11.34 -5.05
C ILE A 238 -19.65 -10.66 -4.36
N ARG A 239 -20.74 -11.39 -4.09
CA ARG A 239 -21.91 -10.82 -3.41
C ARG A 239 -21.60 -10.39 -1.98
N ARG A 240 -20.72 -11.10 -1.27
CA ARG A 240 -20.28 -10.72 0.08
C ARG A 240 -19.42 -9.46 0.06
N LEU A 241 -18.51 -9.36 -0.91
CA LEU A 241 -17.67 -8.19 -1.16
C LEU A 241 -18.52 -6.95 -1.46
N VAL A 242 -19.52 -7.07 -2.33
CA VAL A 242 -20.47 -6.00 -2.63
C VAL A 242 -21.23 -5.52 -1.39
N ARG A 243 -21.72 -6.44 -0.55
CA ARG A 243 -22.39 -6.07 0.71
C ARG A 243 -21.48 -5.27 1.64
N ALA A 244 -20.21 -5.65 1.74
CA ALA A 244 -19.22 -4.90 2.52
C ALA A 244 -18.98 -3.50 1.91
N ALA A 245 -18.82 -3.43 0.59
CA ALA A 245 -18.62 -2.17 -0.14
C ALA A 245 -19.80 -1.19 0.06
N ASP A 246 -21.04 -1.66 0.01
CA ASP A 246 -22.23 -0.85 0.26
C ASP A 246 -22.28 -0.31 1.70
N GLN A 247 -21.93 -1.13 2.70
CA GLN A 247 -21.87 -0.71 4.09
C GLN A 247 -20.80 0.37 4.30
N ILE A 248 -19.63 0.20 3.70
CA ILE A 248 -18.53 1.17 3.73
C ILE A 248 -18.96 2.48 3.07
N LYS A 249 -19.52 2.43 1.86
CA LYS A 249 -20.02 3.61 1.13
C LYS A 249 -21.05 4.38 1.96
N ARG A 250 -22.00 3.71 2.59
CA ARG A 250 -22.99 4.35 3.50
C ARG A 250 -22.32 5.02 4.69
N THR A 251 -21.32 4.39 5.29
CA THR A 251 -20.55 4.95 6.42
C THR A 251 -19.86 6.25 6.03
N PHE A 252 -19.34 6.34 4.80
CA PHE A 252 -18.67 7.53 4.26
C PHE A 252 -19.62 8.47 3.49
N ARG A 253 -20.86 8.63 3.99
CA ARG A 253 -21.87 9.57 3.45
C ARG A 253 -22.20 9.33 1.97
N SER A 254 -22.20 8.07 1.56
CA SER A 254 -22.53 7.61 0.21
C SER A 254 -21.63 8.12 -0.90
N ARG A 255 -20.42 8.62 -0.56
CA ARG A 255 -19.39 8.93 -1.56
C ARG A 255 -18.76 7.67 -2.10
N ASP A 256 -18.45 7.65 -3.39
CA ASP A 256 -17.76 6.50 -3.97
C ASP A 256 -16.42 6.25 -3.30
N GLN A 257 -16.09 4.97 -3.10
CA GLN A 257 -14.90 4.51 -2.41
C GLN A 257 -14.07 3.61 -3.32
N ASP A 258 -12.76 3.70 -3.13
CA ASP A 258 -11.73 2.78 -3.59
C ASP A 258 -11.29 1.96 -2.37
N ILE A 259 -11.55 0.65 -2.41
CA ILE A 259 -11.49 -0.25 -1.26
C ILE A 259 -10.52 -1.39 -1.56
N GLU A 260 -9.45 -1.51 -0.77
CA GLU A 260 -8.59 -2.68 -0.77
C GLU A 260 -9.14 -3.76 0.16
N TRP A 261 -9.16 -5.01 -0.31
CA TRP A 261 -9.68 -6.14 0.43
C TRP A 261 -8.81 -7.39 0.28
N ALA A 262 -8.92 -8.27 1.27
CA ALA A 262 -8.36 -9.62 1.26
C ALA A 262 -9.44 -10.63 1.65
N TYR A 263 -9.32 -11.83 1.09
CA TYR A 263 -10.14 -12.98 1.43
C TYR A 263 -9.23 -14.12 1.89
N MET A 264 -9.60 -14.72 3.02
CA MET A 264 -8.86 -15.84 3.59
C MET A 264 -9.81 -16.71 4.41
N LYS A 265 -9.86 -18.02 4.09
CA LYS A 265 -10.61 -19.03 4.87
C LYS A 265 -12.06 -18.63 5.14
N GLY A 266 -12.77 -18.17 4.10
CA GLY A 266 -14.17 -17.79 4.23
C GLY A 266 -14.40 -16.42 4.86
N GLN A 267 -13.37 -15.64 5.21
CA GLN A 267 -13.50 -14.31 5.81
C GLN A 267 -12.99 -13.22 4.86
N ILE A 268 -13.73 -12.12 4.77
CA ILE A 268 -13.31 -10.90 4.08
C ILE A 268 -12.71 -9.94 5.10
N TYR A 269 -11.59 -9.33 4.73
CA TYR A 269 -10.90 -8.30 5.48
C TYR A 269 -10.80 -7.05 4.62
N ILE A 270 -11.20 -5.92 5.20
CA ILE A 270 -11.03 -4.60 4.58
C ILE A 270 -9.69 -4.05 5.05
N ILE A 271 -8.81 -3.79 4.09
CA ILE A 271 -7.43 -3.37 4.34
C ILE A 271 -7.35 -1.85 4.34
N GLN A 272 -7.97 -1.21 3.36
CA GLN A 272 -8.01 0.23 3.19
C GLN A 272 -9.32 0.64 2.52
N SER A 273 -9.81 1.84 2.85
CA SER A 273 -10.88 2.52 2.12
C SER A 273 -10.51 3.98 1.99
N ARG A 274 -10.66 4.53 0.80
CA ARG A 274 -10.47 5.96 0.53
C ARG A 274 -11.52 6.46 -0.45
N PRO A 275 -11.82 7.77 -0.47
CA PRO A 275 -12.69 8.33 -1.49
C PRO A 275 -12.18 8.01 -2.90
N TYR A 276 -13.04 7.49 -3.76
CA TYR A 276 -12.74 7.33 -5.17
C TYR A 276 -12.85 8.69 -5.85
N ILE A 277 -11.75 9.13 -6.48
CA ILE A 277 -11.72 10.33 -7.31
C ILE A 277 -11.59 9.85 -8.74
N SER A 278 -12.64 10.06 -9.54
CA SER A 278 -12.60 9.77 -10.97
C SER A 278 -11.50 10.60 -11.62
N GLY A 279 -10.61 9.97 -12.39
CA GLY A 279 -9.68 10.69 -13.24
C GLY A 279 -10.45 11.68 -14.12
N SER A 280 -9.94 12.92 -14.20
CA SER A 280 -10.36 13.93 -15.16
C SER A 280 -10.07 13.48 -16.58
#